data_AF-A0A0U5BXE3-F1
#
_entry.id   AF-A0A0U5BXE3-F1
#
_cell.length_a   1.000
_cell.length_b   1.000
_cell.length_c   1.000
_cell.angle_alpha   90.00
_cell.angle_beta   90.00
_cell.angle_gamma   90.00
#
_symmetry.space_group_name_H-M   'P 1'
#
loop_
_entity.id
_entity.type
_entity.pdbx_description
1 polymer ?
#
loop_
_entity_poly.entity_id
_entity_poly.type
_entity_poly.pdbx_seq_one_letter_code
_entity_poly.pdbx_strand_id
1 'polypeptide(L)'
;MGHPPVLCPHSQTVPGARGPPNGGTGILSIPELPISKKRLKTFRLLAFHAQHGRCFYFTLPTWLASPNELGLRPRSARPYQCTAKHLVACQDGGKDVVGNVVAAHAACNHRRHKRTAPVPSATDYRTFVQRQLAKGKWCPQWIYGLSIGTP
;
A
#
# COMPACT_ATOMS: atom_id res chain seq x y z
N MET A 1 40.08 -14.67 25.80
CA MET A 1 39.40 -13.39 26.10
C MET A 1 38.09 -13.37 25.33
N GLY A 2 36.98 -13.50 26.03
CA GLY A 2 35.62 -13.58 25.49
C GLY A 2 34.68 -13.83 26.66
N HIS A 3 33.92 -12.80 27.04
CA HIS A 3 33.25 -12.68 28.32
C HIS A 3 32.10 -13.71 28.52
N PRO A 4 31.83 -14.16 29.75
CA PRO A 4 30.68 -14.99 30.07
C PRO A 4 29.37 -14.18 30.12
N PRO A 5 28.20 -14.82 29.92
CA PRO A 5 26.91 -14.16 30.06
C PRO A 5 26.60 -13.83 31.53
N VAL A 6 26.21 -12.58 31.77
CA VAL A 6 25.79 -12.07 33.09
C VAL A 6 24.38 -12.59 33.39
N LEU A 7 24.29 -13.49 34.35
CA LEU A 7 23.06 -13.78 35.11
C LEU A 7 22.99 -12.76 36.26
N CYS A 8 21.85 -12.09 36.41
CA CYS A 8 21.50 -11.40 37.66
C CYS A 8 20.06 -11.77 38.11
N PRO A 9 19.79 -11.75 39.43
CA PRO A 9 18.71 -12.51 40.06
C PRO A 9 17.55 -11.66 40.60
N HIS A 10 16.41 -12.33 40.78
CA HIS A 10 15.32 -12.16 41.75
C HIS A 10 14.88 -10.77 42.30
N SER A 11 13.56 -10.57 42.16
CA SER A 11 12.59 -10.11 43.18
C SER A 11 12.46 -8.62 43.50
N GLN A 12 11.24 -8.10 43.27
CA GLN A 12 10.39 -7.55 44.35
C GLN A 12 8.95 -7.30 43.89
N THR A 13 8.01 -7.88 44.64
CA THR A 13 6.57 -7.64 44.62
C THR A 13 6.26 -6.44 45.52
N VAL A 14 5.38 -5.52 45.08
CA VAL A 14 4.58 -4.65 45.97
C VAL A 14 3.14 -4.50 45.44
N PRO A 15 2.13 -4.32 46.33
CA PRO A 15 0.72 -4.53 46.01
C PRO A 15 -0.08 -3.23 45.79
N GLY A 16 -1.17 -3.37 45.00
CA GLY A 16 -2.48 -2.77 45.27
C GLY A 16 -2.65 -1.25 45.21
N ALA A 17 -3.22 -0.75 44.11
CA ALA A 17 -4.08 0.44 44.13
C ALA A 17 -5.28 0.23 43.20
N ARG A 18 -6.48 0.33 43.80
CA ARG A 18 -7.81 0.28 43.15
C ARG A 18 -8.02 1.53 42.28
N GLY A 19 -8.78 1.37 41.20
CA GLY A 19 -9.00 2.34 40.11
C GLY A 19 -9.80 3.61 40.44
N PRO A 20 -10.16 4.40 39.41
CA PRO A 20 -11.51 4.29 38.83
C PRO A 20 -11.51 4.26 37.27
N PRO A 21 -12.68 4.04 36.64
CA PRO A 21 -12.77 3.48 35.29
C PRO A 21 -13.03 4.50 34.17
N ASN A 22 -12.83 4.01 32.94
CA ASN A 22 -13.47 4.42 31.68
C ASN A 22 -13.24 5.86 31.17
N GLY A 23 -12.38 5.94 30.15
CA GLY A 23 -12.37 6.98 29.13
C GLY A 23 -12.02 6.35 27.79
N GLY A 24 -12.98 5.65 27.19
CA GLY A 24 -12.81 4.91 25.94
C GLY A 24 -12.61 5.84 24.75
N THR A 25 -11.38 5.94 24.25
CA THR A 25 -11.12 6.22 22.84
C THR A 25 -11.04 4.88 22.12
N GLY A 26 -12.20 4.35 21.76
CA GLY A 26 -12.32 3.18 20.92
C GLY A 26 -11.72 3.47 19.55
N ILE A 27 -10.45 3.10 19.35
CA ILE A 27 -10.01 2.65 18.04
C ILE A 27 -10.92 1.47 17.72
N LEU A 28 -11.85 1.67 16.79
CA LEU A 28 -12.71 0.62 16.27
C LEU A 28 -11.83 -0.50 15.72
N SER A 29 -11.56 -1.50 16.56
CA SER A 29 -11.03 -2.80 16.16
C SER A 29 -12.10 -3.46 15.30
N ILE A 30 -12.05 -3.20 13.99
CA ILE A 30 -12.93 -3.84 13.03
C ILE A 30 -12.66 -5.36 13.10
N PRO A 31 -13.65 -6.21 13.42
CA PRO A 31 -13.44 -7.66 13.51
C PRO A 31 -12.96 -8.25 12.18
N GLU A 32 -12.08 -9.25 12.24
CA GLU A 32 -11.62 -10.03 11.08
C GLU A 32 -12.78 -10.86 10.50
N LEU A 33 -13.58 -10.21 9.63
CA LEU A 33 -14.61 -10.88 8.82
C LEU A 33 -14.04 -11.35 7.47
N PRO A 34 -14.53 -12.48 6.93
CA PRO A 34 -14.06 -13.05 5.67
C PRO A 34 -14.21 -12.09 4.48
N ILE A 35 -13.29 -12.25 3.52
CA ILE A 35 -13.01 -11.31 2.42
C ILE A 35 -14.27 -11.02 1.61
N SER A 36 -14.72 -9.76 1.61
CA SER A 36 -15.81 -9.30 0.75
C SER A 36 -15.30 -8.30 -0.27
N LYS A 37 -15.72 -8.45 -1.54
CA LYS A 37 -15.50 -7.47 -2.61
C LYS A 37 -15.89 -6.04 -2.19
N LYS A 38 -16.82 -5.89 -1.23
CA LYS A 38 -17.21 -4.60 -0.65
C LYS A 38 -16.06 -3.95 0.14
N ARG A 39 -15.36 -4.70 0.99
CA ARG A 39 -14.23 -4.19 1.79
C ARG A 39 -13.05 -3.75 0.90
N LEU A 40 -12.71 -4.54 -0.11
CA LEU A 40 -11.62 -4.20 -1.02
C LEU A 40 -11.89 -2.92 -1.83
N LYS A 41 -13.16 -2.67 -2.20
CA LYS A 41 -13.59 -1.40 -2.82
C LYS A 41 -13.39 -0.22 -1.87
N THR A 42 -13.75 -0.37 -0.59
CA THR A 42 -13.52 0.66 0.43
C THR A 42 -12.04 0.95 0.59
N PHE A 43 -11.18 -0.06 0.71
CA PHE A 43 -9.73 0.17 0.83
C PHE A 43 -9.12 0.78 -0.43
N ARG A 44 -9.59 0.40 -1.63
CA ARG A 44 -9.20 1.06 -2.88
C ARG A 44 -9.49 2.56 -2.83
N LEU A 45 -10.70 2.93 -2.40
CA LEU A 45 -11.12 4.33 -2.30
C LEU A 45 -10.29 5.09 -1.27
N LEU A 46 -10.15 4.54 -0.06
CA LEU A 46 -9.35 5.15 1.00
C LEU A 46 -7.89 5.35 0.58
N ALA A 47 -7.27 4.32 -0.01
CA ALA A 47 -5.91 4.41 -0.49
C ALA A 47 -5.75 5.40 -1.64
N PHE A 48 -6.73 5.47 -2.56
CA PHE A 48 -6.73 6.46 -3.63
C PHE A 48 -6.71 7.89 -3.07
N HIS A 49 -7.57 8.20 -2.09
CA HIS A 49 -7.59 9.51 -1.46
C HIS A 49 -6.32 9.80 -0.65
N ALA A 50 -5.86 8.85 0.17
CA ALA A 50 -4.62 8.99 0.94
C ALA A 50 -3.38 9.22 0.06
N GLN A 51 -3.42 8.77 -1.19
CA GLN A 51 -2.34 8.94 -2.16
C GLN A 51 -2.60 10.07 -3.17
N HIS A 52 -3.60 10.93 -2.92
CA HIS A 52 -3.97 12.04 -3.83
C HIS A 52 -4.20 11.56 -5.28
N GLY A 53 -4.86 10.41 -5.42
CA GLY A 53 -5.14 9.78 -6.71
C GLY A 53 -3.93 9.20 -7.43
N ARG A 54 -2.75 9.15 -6.80
CA ARG A 54 -1.50 8.71 -7.44
C ARG A 54 -1.16 7.25 -7.15
N CYS A 55 -0.55 6.60 -8.13
CA CYS A 55 -0.09 5.23 -8.02
C CYS A 55 1.07 5.10 -7.03
N PHE A 56 1.01 4.12 -6.14
CA PHE A 56 2.06 3.86 -5.14
C PHE A 56 3.45 3.67 -5.75
N TYR A 57 3.54 2.96 -6.88
CA TYR A 57 4.81 2.67 -7.54
C TYR A 57 5.29 3.83 -8.41
N PHE A 58 4.34 4.50 -9.08
CA PHE A 58 4.63 5.38 -10.21
C PHE A 58 4.53 6.87 -9.88
N THR A 59 3.87 7.21 -8.76
CA THR A 59 3.52 8.58 -8.33
C THR A 59 2.77 9.42 -9.37
N LEU A 60 2.32 8.82 -10.48
CA LEU A 60 1.46 9.45 -11.48
C LEU A 60 -0.01 9.22 -11.21
N PRO A 61 -0.89 10.07 -11.77
CA PRO A 61 -2.33 9.92 -11.63
C PRO A 61 -2.83 8.53 -12.02
N THR A 62 -3.84 8.09 -11.28
CA THR A 62 -4.66 6.91 -11.58
C THR A 62 -6.10 7.39 -11.76
N TRP A 63 -6.94 6.59 -12.41
CA TRP A 63 -8.38 6.87 -12.46
C TRP A 63 -9.18 5.88 -11.63
N LEU A 64 -10.26 6.36 -11.02
CA LEU A 64 -11.08 5.58 -10.11
C LEU A 64 -12.35 5.06 -10.77
N ALA A 65 -13.11 5.93 -11.41
CA ALA A 65 -14.42 5.62 -12.00
C ALA A 65 -14.35 5.51 -13.53
N SER A 66 -13.66 6.43 -14.20
CA SER A 66 -13.65 6.55 -15.66
C SER A 66 -12.27 6.85 -16.25
N PRO A 67 -11.89 6.24 -17.38
CA PRO A 67 -10.70 6.60 -18.16
C PRO A 67 -10.56 8.09 -18.49
N ASN A 68 -11.69 8.81 -18.63
CA ASN A 68 -11.71 10.23 -18.96
C ASN A 68 -11.09 11.11 -17.88
N GLU A 69 -10.99 10.65 -16.63
CA GLU A 69 -10.32 11.37 -15.54
C GLU A 69 -8.84 11.69 -15.86
N LEU A 70 -8.22 10.95 -16.78
CA LEU A 70 -6.84 11.20 -17.22
C LEU A 70 -6.73 11.99 -18.53
N GLY A 71 -7.85 12.36 -19.17
CA GLY A 71 -7.83 12.99 -20.50
C GLY A 71 -7.27 12.09 -21.61
N LEU A 72 -7.24 10.77 -21.39
CA LEU A 72 -6.68 9.80 -22.33
C LEU A 72 -7.78 9.05 -23.07
N ARG A 73 -7.45 8.57 -24.28
CA ARG A 73 -8.29 7.59 -24.97
C ARG A 73 -8.51 6.36 -24.07
N PRO A 74 -9.72 5.78 -24.01
CA PRO A 74 -10.01 4.67 -23.09
C PRO A 74 -9.02 3.51 -23.16
N ARG A 75 -8.59 3.12 -24.37
CA ARG A 75 -7.59 2.05 -24.56
C ARG A 75 -6.24 2.38 -23.91
N SER A 76 -5.81 3.64 -24.01
CA SER A 76 -4.55 4.13 -23.43
C SER A 76 -4.64 4.35 -21.93
N ALA A 77 -5.83 4.67 -21.40
CA ALA A 77 -6.05 4.86 -19.97
C ALA A 77 -6.21 3.54 -19.19
N ARG A 78 -6.73 2.47 -19.79
CA ARG A 78 -6.97 1.17 -19.13
C ARG A 78 -5.83 0.68 -18.22
N PRO A 79 -4.54 0.74 -18.63
CA PRO A 79 -3.41 0.37 -17.77
C PRO A 79 -3.32 1.15 -16.44
N TYR A 80 -3.82 2.39 -16.41
CA TYR A 80 -3.75 3.33 -15.29
C TYR A 80 -4.98 3.28 -14.37
N GLN A 81 -5.85 2.28 -14.55
CA GLN A 81 -6.94 2.05 -13.61
C GLN A 81 -6.40 1.86 -12.20
N CYS A 82 -6.96 2.58 -11.24
CA CYS A 82 -6.69 2.36 -9.83
C CYS A 82 -7.11 0.94 -9.44
N THR A 83 -6.27 0.24 -8.70
CA THR A 83 -6.56 -1.06 -8.09
C THR A 83 -6.11 -1.03 -6.64
N ALA A 84 -6.78 -1.82 -5.79
CA ALA A 84 -6.27 -2.10 -4.45
C ALA A 84 -5.12 -3.11 -4.57
N LYS A 85 -3.96 -2.73 -4.04
CA LYS A 85 -2.75 -3.54 -4.05
C LYS A 85 -2.30 -3.79 -2.62
N HIS A 86 -2.15 -5.05 -2.25
CA HIS A 86 -1.49 -5.40 -1.00
C HIS A 86 0.02 -5.21 -1.09
N LEU A 87 0.62 -4.60 -0.05
CA LEU A 87 2.07 -4.46 0.10
C LEU A 87 2.69 -5.81 0.43
N VAL A 88 2.19 -6.43 1.50
CA VAL A 88 2.38 -7.85 1.85
C VAL A 88 1.26 -8.65 1.20
N ALA A 89 1.58 -9.63 0.36
CA ALA A 89 0.54 -10.40 -0.32
C ALA A 89 -0.27 -11.24 0.66
N CYS A 90 -1.54 -11.52 0.34
CA CYS A 90 -2.41 -12.31 1.20
C CYS A 90 -1.85 -13.72 1.46
N GLN A 91 -1.21 -14.34 0.46
CA GLN A 91 -0.54 -15.64 0.59
C GLN A 91 0.65 -15.62 1.56
N ASP A 92 1.23 -14.43 1.79
CA ASP A 92 2.33 -14.20 2.72
C ASP A 92 1.82 -13.64 4.08
N GLY A 93 0.52 -13.75 4.35
CA GLY A 93 -0.12 -13.28 5.59
C GLY A 93 -0.59 -11.82 5.59
N GLY A 94 -0.59 -11.14 4.45
CA GLY A 94 -1.03 -9.75 4.34
C GLY A 94 -2.53 -9.56 4.57
N LYS A 95 -2.90 -8.61 5.45
CA LYS A 95 -4.29 -8.32 5.82
C LYS A 95 -4.92 -7.17 5.01
N ASP A 96 -6.25 -7.15 4.94
CA ASP A 96 -7.05 -6.04 4.41
C ASP A 96 -7.16 -4.90 5.43
N VAL A 97 -6.07 -4.15 5.60
CA VAL A 97 -5.98 -3.00 6.49
C VAL A 97 -5.43 -1.78 5.74
N VAL A 98 -5.78 -0.57 6.21
CA VAL A 98 -5.36 0.70 5.58
C VAL A 98 -3.84 0.78 5.39
N GLY A 99 -3.05 0.22 6.32
CA GLY A 99 -1.58 0.20 6.23
C GLY A 99 -0.99 -0.82 5.25
N ASN A 100 -1.76 -1.80 4.77
CA ASN A 100 -1.27 -2.84 3.85
C ASN A 100 -1.87 -2.72 2.45
N VAL A 101 -2.93 -1.93 2.25
CA VAL A 101 -3.57 -1.72 0.94
C VAL A 101 -3.24 -0.34 0.40
N VAL A 102 -2.70 -0.30 -0.81
CA VAL A 102 -2.39 0.93 -1.54
C VAL A 102 -3.11 0.97 -2.88
N ALA A 103 -3.36 2.17 -3.40
CA ALA A 103 -3.77 2.43 -4.76
C ALA A 103 -2.58 2.25 -5.71
N ALA A 104 -2.73 1.38 -6.70
CA ALA A 104 -1.75 1.19 -7.76
C ALA A 104 -2.43 1.01 -9.11
N HIS A 105 -1.73 1.38 -10.19
CA HIS A 105 -2.17 1.07 -11.55
C HIS A 105 -2.33 -0.44 -11.75
N ALA A 106 -3.37 -0.84 -12.48
CA ALA A 106 -3.58 -2.23 -12.88
C ALA A 106 -2.34 -2.84 -13.56
N ALA A 107 -1.67 -2.09 -14.45
CA ALA A 107 -0.47 -2.56 -15.12
C ALA A 107 0.72 -2.77 -14.17
N CYS A 108 0.93 -1.87 -13.20
CA CYS A 108 2.02 -2.02 -12.23
C CYS A 108 1.77 -3.22 -11.31
N ASN A 109 0.53 -3.39 -10.86
CA ASN A 109 0.13 -4.53 -10.05
C ASN A 109 0.39 -5.86 -10.78
N HIS A 110 -0.09 -5.96 -12.02
CA HIS A 110 0.10 -7.13 -12.89
C HIS A 110 1.57 -7.45 -13.16
N ARG A 111 2.37 -6.43 -13.51
CA ARG A 111 3.80 -6.59 -13.77
C ARG A 111 4.58 -7.05 -12.54
N ARG A 112 4.21 -6.62 -11.32
CA ARG A 112 4.84 -7.11 -10.09
C ARG A 112 4.58 -8.60 -9.89
N HIS A 113 3.33 -9.05 -10.08
CA HIS A 113 2.97 -10.47 -9.92
C HIS A 113 3.51 -11.38 -11.03
N LYS A 114 3.73 -10.84 -12.24
CA LYS A 114 4.33 -11.59 -13.35
C LYS A 114 5.84 -11.82 -13.21
N ARG A 115 6.52 -11.13 -12.29
CA ARG A 115 7.94 -11.41 -12.04
C ARG A 115 8.06 -12.73 -11.32
N THR A 116 8.80 -13.66 -11.94
CA THR A 116 9.09 -14.99 -11.42
C THR A 116 9.77 -14.92 -10.05
N ALA A 117 9.61 -16.01 -9.28
CA ALA A 117 9.89 -16.05 -7.86
C ALA A 117 11.37 -15.77 -7.50
N PRO A 118 11.61 -15.09 -6.36
CA PRO A 118 10.61 -14.52 -5.47
C PRO A 118 9.99 -13.23 -6.01
N VAL A 119 8.67 -13.06 -5.81
CA VAL A 119 7.98 -11.80 -6.15
C VAL A 119 8.62 -10.69 -5.31
N PRO A 120 9.10 -9.58 -5.92
CA PRO A 120 9.79 -8.55 -5.18
C PRO A 120 8.86 -7.91 -4.13
N SER A 121 9.44 -7.49 -3.01
CA SER A 121 8.72 -6.70 -2.01
C SER A 121 8.14 -5.45 -2.67
N ALA A 122 7.09 -4.88 -2.08
CA ALA A 122 6.48 -3.67 -2.63
C ALA A 122 7.49 -2.51 -2.69
N THR A 123 8.38 -2.41 -1.70
CA THR A 123 9.41 -1.38 -1.61
C THR A 123 10.50 -1.59 -2.68
N ASP A 124 11.01 -2.80 -2.85
CA ASP A 124 12.02 -3.09 -3.89
C ASP A 124 11.48 -2.85 -5.28
N TYR A 125 10.23 -3.28 -5.51
CA TYR A 125 9.56 -3.04 -6.77
C TYR A 125 9.36 -1.54 -7.03
N ARG A 126 8.99 -0.76 -5.99
CA ARG A 126 8.87 0.69 -6.08
C ARG A 126 10.19 1.33 -6.47
N THR A 127 11.29 0.99 -5.78
CA THR A 127 12.63 1.50 -6.09
C THR A 127 13.03 1.18 -7.52
N PHE A 128 12.80 -0.06 -7.97
CA PHE A 128 13.06 -0.47 -9.34
C PHE A 128 12.24 0.36 -10.34
N VAL A 129 10.93 0.53 -10.11
CA VAL A 129 10.04 1.27 -11.00
C VAL A 129 10.44 2.75 -11.08
N GLN A 130 10.79 3.37 -9.94
CA GLN A 130 11.26 4.75 -9.86
C GLN A 130 12.59 4.94 -10.62
N ARG A 131 13.50 3.96 -10.56
CA ARG A 131 14.73 3.97 -11.39
C ARG A 131 14.44 3.87 -12.89
N GLN A 132 13.45 3.07 -13.29
CA GLN A 132 13.07 2.95 -14.71
C GLN A 132 12.33 4.20 -15.22
N LEU A 133 11.54 4.84 -14.35
CA LEU A 133 10.89 6.13 -14.58
C LEU A 133 11.90 7.22 -14.88
N ALA A 134 12.91 7.39 -14.01
CA ALA A 134 13.97 8.40 -14.19
C ALA A 134 14.73 8.22 -15.52
N LYS A 135 14.73 7.01 -16.09
CA LYS A 135 15.36 6.68 -17.36
C LYS A 135 14.42 6.80 -18.57
N GLY A 136 13.13 7.11 -18.38
CA GLY A 136 12.15 7.14 -19.46
C GLY A 136 11.68 5.76 -19.95
N LYS A 137 12.06 4.66 -19.30
CA LYS A 137 11.97 3.29 -19.85
C LYS A 137 10.78 2.45 -19.39
N TRP A 138 9.87 3.00 -18.57
CA TRP A 138 8.76 2.21 -18.01
C TRP A 138 7.42 2.39 -18.72
N CYS A 139 7.15 3.62 -19.16
CA CYS A 139 5.93 4.02 -19.86
C CYS A 139 6.25 4.97 -21.02
N PRO A 140 5.34 5.10 -21.99
CA PRO A 140 5.47 6.12 -23.04
C PRO A 140 5.72 7.52 -22.48
N GLN A 141 6.53 8.31 -23.19
CA GLN A 141 6.99 9.63 -22.71
C GLN A 141 5.86 10.64 -22.47
N TRP A 142 4.74 10.53 -23.20
CA TRP A 142 3.59 11.42 -23.03
C TRP A 142 2.94 11.34 -21.63
N ILE A 143 3.14 10.25 -20.91
CA ILE A 143 2.59 10.06 -19.55
C ILE A 143 3.26 10.96 -18.52
N TYR A 144 4.50 11.37 -18.73
CA TYR A 144 5.18 12.30 -17.81
C TYR A 144 4.48 13.67 -17.80
N GLY A 145 3.81 14.06 -18.88
CA GLY A 145 2.97 15.26 -18.95
C GLY A 145 1.76 15.23 -18.00
N LEU A 146 1.29 14.05 -17.58
CA LEU A 146 0.21 13.92 -16.59
C LEU A 146 0.67 14.20 -15.15
N SER A 147 1.98 14.25 -14.91
CA SER A 147 2.53 14.58 -13.58
C SER A 147 2.50 16.08 -13.29
N ILE A 148 2.49 16.88 -14.35
CA ILE A 148 2.55 18.33 -14.33
C ILE A 148 1.10 18.78 -14.44
N GLY A 149 0.48 19.07 -13.29
CA GLY A 149 -0.79 19.78 -13.32
C GLY A 149 -0.55 21.09 -14.06
N THR A 150 -1.16 21.23 -15.23
CA THR A 150 -1.29 22.55 -15.85
C THR A 150 -1.97 23.45 -14.82
N PRO A 151 -1.42 24.64 -14.50
CA PRO A 151 -2.07 25.60 -13.62
C PRO A 151 -3.44 26.02 -14.17
#